data_AF-A0A935PQ59-F1
#
_entry.id   AF-A0A935PQ59-F1
#
_cell.length_a   1.000
_cell.length_b   1.000
_cell.length_c   1.000
_cell.angle_alpha   90.00
_cell.angle_beta   90.00
_cell.angle_gamma   90.00
#
_symmetry.space_group_name_H-M   'P 1'
#
loop_
_entity.id
_entity.type
_entity.pdbx_description
1 polymer ?
#
loop_
_entity_poly.entity_id
_entity_poly.type
_entity_poly.pdbx_seq_one_letter_code
_entity_poly.pdbx_strand_id
1 'polypeptide(L)'
;MSAVTALAGWKAYTALVACGGHLRTPPGFESGAWRYAGPEPVWLGRDSHPRHPRALCLDGDAAPMTIDLSCLAAGAPEPALPRGLDRQRLAPRARAFAARCRELGEPRGLAVLIEGRSPAFPLSATEAPLRALARAAGDDDPGNALAPAHALLGLGPGLTPSGDDAVGGLLFARRMLADAPAWAPVAASLALAARTRTHAISAALLADLAAGHGHAALHRVAAALAEGADPLPAARELVALGHASGWEMLAGLLIGLAGPALFRARCERTP
;
A
#
# COMPACT_ATOMS: atom_id res chain seq x y z
N MET A 1 6.82 29.03 -24.29
CA MET A 1 6.06 28.18 -23.35
C MET A 1 7.02 27.84 -22.23
N SER A 2 6.74 28.21 -20.97
CA SER A 2 7.59 27.77 -19.85
C SER A 2 7.58 26.26 -19.81
N ALA A 3 8.76 25.65 -19.79
CA ALA A 3 8.87 24.21 -19.65
C ALA A 3 8.30 23.81 -18.28
N VAL A 4 7.39 22.84 -18.27
CA VAL A 4 6.85 22.27 -17.03
C VAL A 4 8.00 21.48 -16.39
N THR A 5 8.43 21.88 -15.20
CA THR A 5 9.42 21.09 -14.47
C THR A 5 8.72 19.85 -13.92
N ALA A 6 9.30 18.68 -14.15
CA ALA A 6 8.72 17.41 -13.71
C ALA A 6 9.63 16.77 -12.67
N LEU A 7 9.08 16.44 -11.49
CA LEU A 7 9.80 15.69 -10.46
C LEU A 7 9.25 14.28 -10.38
N ALA A 8 10.08 13.27 -10.64
CA ALA A 8 9.66 11.88 -10.68
C ALA A 8 10.31 11.06 -9.56
N GLY A 9 9.51 10.23 -8.89
CA GLY A 9 10.06 9.15 -8.07
C GLY A 9 10.95 8.25 -8.93
N TRP A 10 11.93 7.59 -8.31
CA TRP A 10 13.01 6.92 -9.04
C TRP A 10 12.52 5.83 -10.04
N LYS A 11 11.42 5.13 -9.74
CA LYS A 11 10.81 4.15 -10.68
C LYS A 11 10.18 4.85 -11.87
N ALA A 12 9.41 5.92 -11.62
CA ALA A 12 8.82 6.73 -12.68
C ALA A 12 9.90 7.39 -13.55
N TYR A 13 10.94 7.95 -12.95
CA TYR A 13 12.09 8.54 -13.65
C TYR A 13 12.74 7.51 -14.58
N THR A 14 13.08 6.33 -14.05
CA THR A 14 13.72 5.25 -14.83
C THR A 14 12.84 4.82 -16.00
N ALA A 15 11.52 4.66 -15.76
CA ALA A 15 10.58 4.27 -16.81
C ALA A 15 10.43 5.34 -17.90
N LEU A 16 10.34 6.61 -17.50
CA LEU A 16 10.22 7.76 -18.41
C LEU A 16 11.46 7.89 -19.30
N VAL A 17 12.66 7.81 -18.73
CA VAL A 17 13.90 7.83 -19.50
C VAL A 17 13.95 6.66 -20.49
N ALA A 18 13.58 5.46 -20.05
CA ALA A 18 13.59 4.27 -20.91
C ALA A 18 12.59 4.35 -22.08
N CYS A 19 11.46 5.03 -21.91
CA CYS A 19 10.44 5.18 -22.96
C CYS A 19 10.51 6.51 -23.73
N GLY A 20 11.58 7.29 -23.57
CA GLY A 20 11.73 8.58 -24.25
C GLY A 20 10.72 9.65 -23.81
N GLY A 21 10.20 9.56 -22.59
CA GLY A 21 9.21 10.48 -22.02
C GLY A 21 7.77 10.25 -22.50
N HIS A 22 7.52 9.24 -23.35
CA HIS A 22 6.19 8.96 -23.88
C HIS A 22 5.29 8.23 -22.86
N LEU A 23 4.07 8.73 -22.70
CA LEU A 23 3.07 8.17 -21.80
C LEU A 23 1.88 7.60 -22.57
N ARG A 24 1.20 6.62 -21.99
CA ARG A 24 -0.06 6.06 -22.47
C ARG A 24 -1.10 6.03 -21.37
N THR A 25 -2.36 6.16 -21.72
CA THR A 25 -3.46 6.00 -20.76
C THR A 25 -3.75 4.53 -20.51
N PRO A 26 -4.14 4.15 -19.29
CA PRO A 26 -4.71 2.83 -19.05
C PRO A 26 -6.06 2.69 -19.75
N PRO A 27 -6.33 1.58 -20.45
CA PRO A 27 -7.62 1.34 -21.09
C PRO A 27 -8.78 1.43 -20.09
N GLY A 28 -9.81 2.21 -20.40
CA GLY A 28 -10.98 2.42 -19.53
C GLY A 28 -10.77 3.39 -18.36
N PHE A 29 -9.58 4.00 -18.25
CA PHE A 29 -9.24 4.99 -17.22
C PHE A 29 -8.49 6.19 -17.82
N GLU A 30 -8.89 6.62 -19.02
CA GLU A 30 -8.22 7.65 -19.81
C GLU A 30 -8.24 9.03 -19.14
N SER A 31 -9.27 9.31 -18.33
CA SER A 31 -9.41 10.54 -17.54
C SER A 31 -8.73 10.47 -16.17
N GLY A 32 -8.19 9.31 -15.78
CA GLY A 32 -7.57 9.10 -14.48
C GLY A 32 -6.18 9.73 -14.35
N ALA A 33 -5.65 9.75 -13.13
CA ALA A 33 -4.29 10.21 -12.82
C ALA A 33 -3.20 9.18 -13.20
N TRP A 34 -3.56 7.96 -13.60
CA TRP A 34 -2.59 6.93 -13.96
C TRP A 34 -2.15 7.03 -15.41
N ARG A 35 -0.88 6.75 -15.67
CA ARG A 35 -0.27 6.62 -17.00
C ARG A 35 0.62 5.39 -17.04
N TYR A 36 0.97 4.95 -18.24
CA TYR A 36 2.02 3.97 -18.47
C TYR A 36 3.22 4.64 -19.16
N ALA A 37 4.39 4.55 -18.53
CA ALA A 37 5.69 4.84 -19.13
C ALA A 37 6.31 3.51 -19.55
N GLY A 38 6.22 3.17 -20.84
CA GLY A 38 6.50 1.81 -21.31
C GLY A 38 5.53 0.79 -20.64
N PRO A 39 6.02 -0.28 -20.00
CA PRO A 39 5.18 -1.22 -19.23
C PRO A 39 4.89 -0.76 -17.80
N GLU A 40 5.58 0.28 -17.30
CA GLU A 40 5.51 0.68 -15.90
C GLU A 40 4.36 1.65 -15.66
N PRO A 41 3.44 1.38 -14.72
CA PRO A 41 2.46 2.35 -14.30
C PRO A 41 3.15 3.46 -13.50
N VAL A 42 2.81 4.70 -13.84
CA VAL A 42 3.21 5.92 -13.15
C VAL A 42 1.97 6.73 -12.77
N TRP A 43 2.04 7.42 -11.65
CA TRP A 43 0.93 8.19 -11.11
C TRP A 43 1.21 9.68 -11.25
N LEU A 44 0.34 10.40 -11.96
CA LEU A 44 0.37 11.86 -12.05
C LEU A 44 -0.09 12.44 -10.71
N GLY A 45 0.88 12.89 -9.92
CA GLY A 45 0.66 13.51 -8.63
C GLY A 45 0.50 15.02 -8.76
N ARG A 46 -0.36 15.61 -7.93
CA ARG A 46 -0.43 17.04 -7.68
C ARG A 46 0.23 17.28 -6.33
N ASP A 47 1.49 17.70 -6.33
CA ASP A 47 2.27 18.21 -5.20
C ASP A 47 3.75 18.25 -5.61
N SER A 48 4.55 19.15 -5.04
CA SER A 48 5.97 19.34 -5.38
C SER A 48 6.91 18.21 -4.90
N HIS A 49 6.39 17.15 -4.29
CA HIS A 49 7.21 16.05 -3.75
C HIS A 49 6.61 14.69 -4.14
N PRO A 50 7.32 13.83 -4.87
CA PRO A 50 6.83 12.49 -5.19
C PRO A 50 6.72 11.70 -3.90
N ARG A 51 5.49 11.50 -3.43
CA ARG A 51 5.22 10.73 -2.20
C ARG A 51 5.24 9.21 -2.45
N HIS A 52 5.65 8.75 -3.64
CA HIS A 52 5.77 7.34 -4.04
C HIS A 52 6.85 7.17 -5.13
N PRO A 53 7.59 6.03 -5.20
CA PRO A 53 8.56 5.75 -6.28
C PRO A 53 8.03 5.91 -7.71
N ARG A 54 6.73 5.71 -7.90
CA ARG A 54 6.01 5.79 -9.18
C ARG A 54 5.34 7.14 -9.45
N ALA A 55 5.45 8.10 -8.53
CA ALA A 55 4.83 9.41 -8.68
C ALA A 55 5.59 10.25 -9.71
N LEU A 56 4.84 10.96 -10.53
CA LEU A 56 5.29 12.00 -11.44
C LEU A 56 4.56 13.28 -11.05
N CYS A 57 5.29 14.21 -10.45
CA CYS A 57 4.80 15.51 -10.02
C CYS A 57 5.02 16.53 -11.13
N LEU A 58 3.95 17.22 -11.52
CA LEU A 58 3.96 18.21 -12.61
C LEU A 58 3.54 19.58 -12.07
N ASP A 59 4.09 20.64 -12.65
CA ASP A 59 3.60 21.99 -12.40
C ASP A 59 2.24 22.18 -13.09
N GLY A 60 1.19 22.37 -12.28
CA GLY A 60 -0.17 22.66 -12.75
C GLY A 60 -1.03 21.42 -13.04
N ASP A 61 -2.17 21.66 -13.70
CA ASP A 61 -3.25 20.67 -13.86
C ASP A 61 -3.16 19.86 -15.16
N ALA A 62 -2.10 20.06 -15.94
CA ALA A 62 -1.92 19.37 -17.20
C ALA A 62 -1.72 17.86 -16.99
N ALA A 63 -2.29 17.06 -17.89
CA ALA A 63 -2.10 15.61 -17.91
C ALA A 63 -1.39 15.20 -19.22
N PRO A 64 -0.11 15.61 -19.40
CA PRO A 64 0.60 15.47 -20.66
C PRO A 64 0.79 14.01 -21.05
N MET A 65 0.87 13.78 -22.36
CA MET A 65 1.18 12.47 -22.94
C MET A 65 2.66 12.33 -23.30
N THR A 66 3.45 13.38 -23.11
CA THR A 66 4.89 13.39 -23.32
C THR A 66 5.54 14.31 -22.29
N ILE A 67 6.61 13.83 -21.67
CA ILE A 67 7.43 14.58 -20.73
C ILE A 67 8.73 14.95 -21.44
N ASP A 68 9.07 16.24 -21.42
CA ASP A 68 10.39 16.70 -21.84
C ASP A 68 11.43 16.23 -20.83
N LEU A 69 12.26 15.27 -21.24
CA LEU A 69 13.30 14.68 -20.38
C LEU A 69 14.37 15.70 -19.97
N SER A 70 14.55 16.81 -20.71
CA SER A 70 15.47 17.88 -20.31
C SER A 70 15.00 18.64 -19.07
N CYS A 71 13.70 18.53 -18.75
CA CYS A 71 13.05 19.17 -17.61
C CYS A 71 12.62 18.15 -16.53
N LEU A 72 13.03 16.88 -16.67
CA LEU A 72 12.73 15.80 -15.75
C LEU A 72 13.84 15.67 -14.69
N ALA A 73 13.48 15.82 -13.43
CA ALA A 73 14.37 15.59 -12.29
C ALA A 73 13.95 14.32 -11.54
N ALA A 74 14.95 13.61 -11.01
CA ALA A 74 14.72 12.55 -10.04
C ALA A 74 14.43 13.15 -8.67
N GLY A 75 13.31 12.76 -8.06
CA GLY A 75 12.96 13.09 -6.69
C GLY A 75 13.78 12.30 -5.68
N ALA A 76 13.79 12.79 -4.43
CA ALA A 76 14.36 12.05 -3.33
C ALA A 76 13.67 10.68 -3.18
N PRO A 77 14.40 9.62 -2.82
CA PRO A 77 13.79 8.33 -2.52
C PRO A 77 12.86 8.46 -1.32
N GLU A 78 11.92 7.52 -1.23
CA GLU A 78 11.11 7.34 -0.03
C GLU A 78 11.99 7.09 1.21
N PRO A 79 11.50 7.45 2.43
CA PRO A 79 12.25 7.20 3.65
C PRO A 79 12.65 5.72 3.79
N ALA A 80 13.81 5.45 4.37
CA ALA A 80 14.25 4.06 4.56
C ALA A 80 13.25 3.26 5.42
N LEU A 81 12.95 2.03 5.00
CA LEU A 81 12.14 1.11 5.79
C LEU A 81 12.99 0.52 6.93
N PRO A 82 12.57 0.64 8.21
CA PRO A 82 13.23 -0.07 9.32
C PRO A 82 13.22 -1.59 9.09
N ARG A 83 14.31 -2.28 9.44
CA ARG A 83 14.48 -3.74 9.22
C ARG A 83 15.08 -4.43 10.43
N GLY A 84 14.93 -5.75 10.49
CA GLY A 84 15.51 -6.57 11.57
C GLY A 84 14.78 -6.39 12.90
N LEU A 85 13.54 -5.93 12.88
CA LEU A 85 12.78 -5.62 14.09
C LEU A 85 12.15 -6.89 14.68
N ASP A 86 12.07 -6.91 16.01
CA ASP A 86 11.36 -7.96 16.74
C ASP A 86 9.86 -7.67 16.79
N ARG A 87 9.08 -8.61 16.23
CA ARG A 87 7.61 -8.53 16.22
C ARG A 87 7.03 -8.46 17.63
N GLN A 88 7.64 -9.11 18.62
CA GLN A 88 7.15 -9.07 20.00
C GLN A 88 7.18 -7.66 20.60
N ARG A 89 8.11 -6.80 20.13
CA ARG A 89 8.20 -5.39 20.54
C ARG A 89 7.25 -4.49 19.75
N LEU A 90 7.04 -4.79 18.47
CA LEU A 90 6.15 -3.99 17.60
C LEU A 90 4.66 -4.29 17.80
N ALA A 91 4.30 -5.55 18.04
CA ALA A 91 2.91 -5.97 18.12
C ALA A 91 2.09 -5.19 19.18
N PRO A 92 2.59 -4.93 20.41
CA PRO A 92 1.90 -4.08 21.38
C PRO A 92 1.69 -2.65 20.88
N ARG A 93 2.68 -2.06 20.19
CA ARG A 93 2.59 -0.70 19.65
C ARG A 93 1.58 -0.61 18.52
N ALA A 94 1.58 -1.59 17.61
CA ALA A 94 0.59 -1.70 16.56
C ALA A 94 -0.83 -1.84 17.13
N ARG A 95 -1.03 -2.66 18.18
CA ARG A 95 -2.34 -2.77 18.86
C ARG A 95 -2.76 -1.47 19.55
N ALA A 96 -1.83 -0.81 20.24
CA ALA A 96 -2.11 0.47 20.89
C ALA A 96 -2.51 1.54 19.87
N PHE A 97 -1.83 1.59 18.73
CA PHE A 97 -2.19 2.50 17.64
C PHE A 97 -3.53 2.11 16.97
N ALA A 98 -3.77 0.82 16.75
CA ALA A 98 -5.04 0.33 16.22
C ALA A 98 -6.24 0.75 17.08
N ALA A 99 -6.06 0.84 18.40
CA ALA A 99 -7.09 1.34 19.30
C ALA A 99 -7.42 2.82 19.13
N ARG A 100 -6.51 3.57 18.52
CA ARG A 100 -6.59 5.01 18.21
C ARG A 100 -6.98 5.30 16.77
N CYS A 101 -7.21 4.30 15.91
CA CYS A 101 -7.55 4.51 14.50
C CYS A 101 -8.77 5.42 14.28
N ARG A 102 -9.71 5.49 15.24
CA ARG A 102 -10.85 6.44 15.21
C ARG A 102 -10.43 7.91 15.16
N GLU A 103 -9.24 8.25 15.67
CA GLU A 103 -8.67 9.61 15.62
C GLU A 103 -8.29 10.03 14.18
N LEU A 104 -8.30 9.10 13.22
CA LEU A 104 -8.06 9.34 11.79
C LEU A 104 -9.36 9.65 11.02
N GLY A 105 -10.53 9.55 11.67
CA GLY A 105 -11.85 9.67 11.06
C GLY A 105 -12.55 8.31 10.91
N GLU A 106 -13.62 8.29 10.11
CA GLU A 106 -14.38 7.06 9.85
C GLU A 106 -13.56 6.06 9.02
N PRO A 107 -13.26 4.86 9.56
CA PRO A 107 -12.54 3.86 8.79
C PRO A 107 -13.36 3.38 7.60
N ARG A 108 -12.64 3.12 6.52
CA ARG A 108 -13.20 2.66 5.25
C ARG A 108 -12.66 1.26 4.93
N GLY A 109 -13.36 0.55 4.05
CA GLY A 109 -12.85 -0.69 3.50
C GLY A 109 -12.64 -1.76 4.57
N LEU A 110 -11.48 -2.42 4.56
CA LEU A 110 -11.16 -3.50 5.51
C LEU A 110 -10.70 -2.98 6.87
N ALA A 111 -10.36 -1.69 7.00
CA ALA A 111 -9.98 -1.09 8.28
C ALA A 111 -11.11 -1.13 9.32
N VAL A 112 -12.38 -1.27 8.89
CA VAL A 112 -13.53 -1.43 9.79
C VAL A 112 -13.42 -2.70 10.66
N LEU A 113 -12.69 -3.73 10.21
CA LEU A 113 -12.45 -4.96 10.97
C LEU A 113 -11.61 -4.72 12.22
N ILE A 114 -10.74 -3.71 12.21
CA ILE A 114 -9.92 -3.31 13.37
C ILE A 114 -10.82 -2.81 14.50
N GLU A 115 -11.96 -2.23 14.16
CA GLU A 115 -12.96 -1.76 15.12
C GLU A 115 -13.96 -2.83 15.55
N GLY A 116 -13.84 -4.06 15.04
CA GLY A 116 -14.80 -5.12 15.30
C GLY A 116 -16.10 -5.00 14.48
N ARG A 117 -16.12 -4.16 13.44
CA ARG A 117 -17.20 -4.07 12.46
C ARG A 117 -16.94 -5.01 11.28
N SER A 118 -17.99 -5.41 10.57
CA SER A 118 -17.85 -6.18 9.32
C SER A 118 -17.83 -5.26 8.10
N PRO A 119 -16.99 -5.52 7.09
CA PRO A 119 -17.05 -4.84 5.80
C PRO A 119 -18.40 -5.09 5.14
N ALA A 120 -18.97 -4.06 4.52
CA ALA A 120 -20.18 -4.19 3.73
C ALA A 120 -19.91 -4.96 2.42
N PHE A 121 -20.95 -5.46 1.77
CA PHE A 121 -20.85 -6.02 0.42
C PHE A 121 -20.28 -4.96 -0.55
N PRO A 122 -19.35 -5.33 -1.47
CA PRO A 122 -18.86 -6.68 -1.76
C PRO A 122 -17.65 -7.12 -0.89
N LEU A 123 -17.11 -6.25 -0.05
CA LEU A 123 -15.92 -6.52 0.75
C LEU A 123 -16.16 -7.54 1.88
N SER A 124 -17.40 -7.85 2.23
CA SER A 124 -17.72 -8.89 3.22
C SER A 124 -17.04 -10.24 2.92
N ALA A 125 -16.87 -10.60 1.64
CA ALA A 125 -16.18 -11.83 1.22
C ALA A 125 -14.69 -11.89 1.60
N THR A 126 -14.07 -10.74 1.91
CA THR A 126 -12.66 -10.66 2.31
C THR A 126 -12.44 -10.96 3.80
N GLU A 127 -13.48 -10.93 4.63
CA GLU A 127 -13.33 -11.03 6.09
C GLU A 127 -12.68 -12.36 6.51
N ALA A 128 -13.17 -13.49 5.99
CA ALA A 128 -12.63 -14.80 6.35
C ALA A 128 -11.17 -14.99 5.86
N PRO A 129 -10.83 -14.73 4.58
CA PRO A 129 -9.44 -14.75 4.12
C PRO A 129 -8.53 -13.80 4.91
N LEU A 130 -8.95 -12.56 5.20
CA LEU A 130 -8.12 -11.62 5.94
C LEU A 130 -7.86 -12.07 7.37
N ARG A 131 -8.86 -12.69 8.03
CA ARG A 131 -8.67 -13.29 9.37
C ARG A 131 -7.71 -14.48 9.33
N ALA A 132 -7.80 -15.33 8.31
CA ALA A 132 -6.87 -16.45 8.14
C ALA A 132 -5.44 -15.96 7.88
N LEU A 133 -5.28 -14.95 7.02
CA LEU A 133 -3.99 -14.32 6.76
C LEU A 133 -3.40 -13.67 8.01
N ALA A 134 -4.23 -13.01 8.83
CA ALA A 134 -3.81 -12.43 10.10
C ALA A 134 -3.31 -13.50 11.08
N ARG A 135 -3.97 -14.66 11.16
CA ARG A 135 -3.51 -15.80 11.98
C ARG A 135 -2.15 -16.29 11.52
N ALA A 136 -1.99 -16.56 10.23
CA ALA A 136 -0.69 -16.95 9.66
C ALA A 136 0.42 -15.92 9.95
N ALA A 137 0.13 -14.62 9.84
CA ALA A 137 1.08 -13.57 10.21
C ALA A 137 1.41 -13.55 11.72
N GLY A 138 0.43 -13.83 12.58
CA GLY A 138 0.59 -13.91 14.02
C GLY A 138 1.37 -15.14 14.50
N ASP A 139 1.22 -16.26 13.80
CA ASP A 139 1.88 -17.55 14.06
C ASP A 139 3.25 -17.65 13.36
N ASP A 140 3.61 -16.62 12.58
CA ASP A 140 4.81 -16.59 11.72
C ASP A 140 4.89 -17.77 10.74
N ASP A 141 3.75 -18.08 10.12
CA ASP A 141 3.59 -19.22 9.22
C ASP A 141 3.39 -18.76 7.76
N PRO A 142 4.49 -18.55 7.01
CA PRO A 142 4.40 -18.17 5.59
C PRO A 142 3.68 -19.22 4.73
N GLY A 143 3.73 -20.51 5.10
CA GLY A 143 3.07 -21.58 4.36
C GLY A 143 1.54 -21.44 4.38
N ASN A 144 0.98 -21.16 5.56
CA ASN A 144 -0.45 -20.94 5.73
C ASN A 144 -0.92 -19.53 5.33
N ALA A 145 0.00 -18.60 5.05
CA ALA A 145 -0.35 -17.26 4.58
C ALA A 145 -0.73 -17.21 3.09
N LEU A 146 -0.23 -18.15 2.27
CA LEU A 146 -0.32 -18.05 0.81
C LEU A 146 -1.77 -18.16 0.31
N ALA A 147 -2.49 -19.21 0.68
CA ALA A 147 -3.87 -19.44 0.25
C ALA A 147 -4.83 -18.28 0.60
N PRO A 148 -4.88 -17.78 1.85
CA PRO A 148 -5.76 -16.65 2.17
C PRO A 148 -5.33 -15.34 1.49
N ALA A 149 -4.03 -15.08 1.33
CA ALA A 149 -3.57 -13.92 0.57
C ALA A 149 -4.00 -14.00 -0.91
N HIS A 150 -3.89 -15.16 -1.56
CA HIS A 150 -4.38 -15.39 -2.92
C HIS A 150 -5.88 -15.13 -3.08
N ALA A 151 -6.68 -15.52 -2.08
CA ALA A 151 -8.11 -15.32 -2.07
C ALA A 151 -8.50 -13.83 -1.97
N LEU A 152 -7.62 -12.98 -1.42
CA LEU A 152 -7.82 -11.54 -1.34
C LEU A 152 -7.46 -10.80 -2.63
N LEU A 153 -6.52 -11.33 -3.42
CA LEU A 153 -6.04 -10.64 -4.61
C LEU A 153 -7.16 -10.36 -5.61
N GLY A 154 -7.29 -9.10 -6.02
CA GLY A 154 -8.31 -8.59 -6.93
C GLY A 154 -9.68 -8.32 -6.29
N LEU A 155 -9.86 -8.56 -4.98
CA LEU A 155 -11.14 -8.31 -4.31
C LEU A 155 -11.30 -6.86 -3.87
N GLY A 156 -12.30 -6.19 -4.42
CA GLY A 156 -12.64 -4.79 -4.15
C GLY A 156 -12.77 -3.99 -5.44
N PRO A 157 -13.45 -2.83 -5.40
CA PRO A 157 -13.66 -2.02 -6.60
C PRO A 157 -12.40 -1.23 -6.99
N GLY A 158 -12.30 -0.87 -8.27
CA GLY A 158 -11.33 0.11 -8.77
C GLY A 158 -10.00 -0.47 -9.25
N LEU A 159 -9.06 0.43 -9.50
CA LEU A 159 -7.72 0.12 -10.04
C LEU A 159 -6.76 -0.51 -9.05
N THR A 160 -7.06 -0.34 -7.75
CA THR A 160 -6.31 -0.85 -6.60
C THR A 160 -7.32 -1.49 -5.64
N PRO A 161 -7.75 -2.74 -5.91
CA PRO A 161 -8.71 -3.44 -5.07
C PRO A 161 -8.27 -3.52 -3.61
N SER A 162 -9.22 -3.39 -2.67
CA SER A 162 -8.97 -3.42 -1.23
C SER A 162 -8.12 -4.59 -0.74
N GLY A 163 -8.35 -5.79 -1.29
CA GLY A 163 -7.60 -6.99 -0.94
C GLY A 163 -6.13 -6.89 -1.32
N ASP A 164 -5.79 -6.25 -2.43
CA ASP A 164 -4.41 -6.07 -2.87
C ASP A 164 -3.66 -5.09 -1.96
N ASP A 165 -4.27 -3.95 -1.65
CA ASP A 165 -3.68 -2.93 -0.78
C ASP A 165 -3.45 -3.48 0.65
N ALA A 166 -4.40 -4.27 1.16
CA ALA A 166 -4.26 -4.92 2.46
C ALA A 166 -3.18 -6.02 2.48
N VAL A 167 -3.12 -6.86 1.43
CA VAL A 167 -2.04 -7.86 1.29
C VAL A 167 -0.68 -7.16 1.15
N GLY A 168 -0.60 -6.11 0.33
CA GLY A 168 0.60 -5.31 0.15
C GLY A 168 1.09 -4.68 1.45
N GLY A 169 0.19 -4.02 2.20
CA GLY A 169 0.52 -3.46 3.52
C GLY A 169 1.05 -4.50 4.50
N LEU A 170 0.52 -5.72 4.47
CA LEU A 170 1.03 -6.82 5.29
C LEU A 170 2.43 -7.26 4.86
N LEU A 171 2.67 -7.46 3.57
CA LEU A 171 4.01 -7.83 3.07
C LEU A 171 5.04 -6.74 3.39
N PHE A 172 4.64 -5.48 3.32
CA PHE A 172 5.45 -4.34 3.73
C PHE A 172 5.83 -4.42 5.23
N ALA A 173 4.87 -4.73 6.12
CA ALA A 173 5.15 -4.99 7.54
C ALA A 173 6.12 -6.17 7.72
N ARG A 174 5.91 -7.28 7.01
CA ARG A 174 6.80 -8.46 7.09
C ARG A 174 8.23 -8.13 6.70
N ARG A 175 8.44 -7.19 5.76
CA ARG A 175 9.77 -6.74 5.36
C ARG A 175 10.54 -6.02 6.47
N MET A 176 9.83 -5.47 7.46
CA MET A 176 10.43 -4.80 8.61
C MET A 176 11.01 -5.77 9.65
N LEU A 177 10.49 -6.99 9.70
CA LEU A 177 10.77 -7.94 10.76
C LEU A 177 12.05 -8.74 10.50
N ALA A 178 12.67 -9.26 11.56
CA ALA A 178 13.90 -10.07 11.46
C ALA A 178 13.72 -11.38 10.68
N ASP A 179 12.50 -11.91 10.64
CA ASP A 179 12.08 -13.12 9.94
C ASP A 179 11.67 -12.87 8.46
N ALA A 180 11.89 -11.65 7.95
CA ALA A 180 11.60 -11.30 6.55
C ALA A 180 12.10 -12.30 5.51
N PRO A 181 13.28 -12.96 5.65
CA PRO A 181 13.73 -13.98 4.70
C PRO A 181 12.76 -15.16 4.54
N ALA A 182 12.05 -15.56 5.60
CA ALA A 182 11.09 -16.66 5.54
C ALA A 182 9.83 -16.31 4.72
N TRP A 183 9.48 -15.01 4.67
CA TRP A 183 8.33 -14.50 3.93
C TRP A 183 8.67 -14.09 2.48
N ALA A 184 9.95 -14.01 2.12
CA ALA A 184 10.37 -13.60 0.78
C ALA A 184 9.79 -14.50 -0.36
N PRO A 185 9.75 -15.85 -0.23
CA PRO A 185 9.13 -16.70 -1.24
C PRO A 185 7.62 -16.45 -1.39
N VAL A 186 6.91 -16.22 -0.29
CA VAL A 186 5.47 -15.90 -0.29
C VAL A 186 5.23 -14.57 -0.98
N ALA A 187 6.02 -13.55 -0.64
CA ALA A 187 5.94 -12.23 -1.26
C ALA A 187 6.17 -12.29 -2.78
N ALA A 188 7.19 -13.05 -3.22
CA ALA A 188 7.46 -13.26 -4.64
C ALA A 188 6.33 -14.00 -5.36
N SER A 189 5.77 -15.04 -4.73
CA SER A 189 4.64 -15.81 -5.28
C SER A 189 3.39 -14.94 -5.45
N LEU A 190 3.06 -14.12 -4.44
CA LEU A 190 1.91 -13.22 -4.49
C LEU A 190 2.10 -12.09 -5.51
N ALA A 191 3.31 -11.52 -5.63
CA ALA A 191 3.62 -10.54 -6.67
C ALA A 191 3.46 -11.12 -8.08
N LEU A 192 3.87 -12.38 -8.29
CA LEU A 192 3.66 -13.08 -9.56
C LEU A 192 2.17 -13.32 -9.82
N ALA A 193 1.44 -13.80 -8.82
CA ALA A 193 0.01 -14.09 -8.93
C ALA A 193 -0.84 -12.84 -9.20
N ALA A 194 -0.47 -11.70 -8.63
CA ALA A 194 -1.19 -10.43 -8.83
C ALA A 194 -1.26 -10.05 -10.32
N ARG A 195 -0.25 -10.40 -11.13
CA ARG A 195 -0.21 -10.10 -12.57
C ARG A 195 -1.38 -10.66 -13.37
N THR A 196 -2.06 -11.70 -12.88
CA THR A 196 -3.20 -12.33 -13.56
C THR A 196 -4.51 -12.26 -12.76
N ARG A 197 -4.45 -11.76 -11.51
CA ARG A 197 -5.59 -11.75 -10.59
C ARG A 197 -6.15 -10.36 -10.31
N THR A 198 -5.44 -9.31 -10.68
CA THR A 198 -5.87 -7.93 -10.46
C THR A 198 -5.47 -7.04 -11.63
N HIS A 199 -5.84 -5.76 -11.55
CA HIS A 199 -5.41 -4.75 -12.49
C HIS A 199 -3.89 -4.55 -12.45
N ALA A 200 -3.26 -4.30 -13.61
CA ALA A 200 -1.80 -4.19 -13.73
C ALA A 200 -1.18 -3.10 -12.83
N ILE A 201 -1.91 -2.00 -12.59
CA ILE A 201 -1.53 -0.96 -11.62
C ILE A 201 -1.43 -1.54 -10.21
N SER A 202 -2.48 -2.23 -9.74
CA SER A 202 -2.49 -2.87 -8.43
C SER A 202 -1.38 -3.92 -8.28
N ALA A 203 -1.17 -4.74 -9.32
CA ALA A 203 -0.10 -5.73 -9.33
C ALA A 203 1.30 -5.09 -9.16
N ALA A 204 1.53 -3.95 -9.82
CA ALA A 204 2.79 -3.22 -9.71
C ALA A 204 2.98 -2.59 -8.32
N LEU A 205 1.91 -2.06 -7.72
CA LEU A 205 1.95 -1.51 -6.36
C LEU A 205 2.13 -2.58 -5.29
N LEU A 206 1.48 -3.74 -5.44
CA LEU A 206 1.68 -4.88 -4.55
C LEU A 206 3.12 -5.38 -4.61
N ALA A 207 3.73 -5.44 -5.81
CA ALA A 207 5.13 -5.80 -5.97
C ALA A 207 6.08 -4.78 -5.31
N ASP A 208 5.77 -3.49 -5.38
CA ASP A 208 6.53 -2.45 -4.69
C ASP A 208 6.44 -2.63 -3.16
N LEU A 209 5.24 -2.80 -2.61
CA LEU A 209 5.01 -3.02 -1.17
C LEU A 209 5.71 -4.29 -0.67
N ALA A 210 5.64 -5.38 -1.44
CA ALA A 210 6.34 -6.63 -1.16
C ALA A 210 7.87 -6.47 -1.12
N ALA A 211 8.42 -5.55 -1.93
CA ALA A 211 9.83 -5.20 -1.90
C ALA A 211 10.20 -4.18 -0.80
N GLY A 212 9.21 -3.63 -0.08
CA GLY A 212 9.39 -2.63 0.97
C GLY A 212 9.43 -1.19 0.45
N HIS A 213 8.87 -0.95 -0.75
CA HIS A 213 8.69 0.37 -1.33
C HIS A 213 7.21 0.77 -1.26
N GLY A 214 6.92 2.05 -1.09
CA GLY A 214 5.55 2.50 -1.07
C GLY A 214 5.43 4.00 -0.84
N HIS A 215 4.28 4.41 -0.34
CA HIS A 215 4.03 5.81 -0.06
C HIS A 215 4.89 6.30 1.10
N ALA A 216 5.49 7.49 0.99
CA ALA A 216 6.34 8.05 2.04
C ALA A 216 5.63 8.14 3.41
N ALA A 217 4.31 8.38 3.41
CA ALA A 217 3.48 8.35 4.61
C ALA A 217 3.45 6.95 5.27
N LEU A 218 3.38 5.87 4.49
CA LEU A 218 3.45 4.50 5.01
C LEU A 218 4.80 4.21 5.66
N HIS A 219 5.90 4.66 5.05
CA HIS A 219 7.24 4.54 5.64
C HIS A 219 7.35 5.33 6.96
N ARG A 220 6.76 6.53 7.04
CA ARG A 220 6.73 7.31 8.30
C ARG A 220 5.90 6.65 9.39
N VAL A 221 4.77 6.02 9.05
CA VAL A 221 4.00 5.21 10.02
C VAL A 221 4.85 4.05 10.54
N ALA A 222 5.54 3.33 9.64
CA ALA A 222 6.43 2.23 10.00
C ALA A 222 7.60 2.68 10.91
N ALA A 223 8.23 3.81 10.59
CA ALA A 223 9.30 4.40 11.41
C ALA A 223 8.79 4.79 12.80
N ALA A 224 7.67 5.50 12.89
CA ALA A 224 7.09 5.89 14.18
C ALA A 224 6.77 4.67 15.07
N LEU A 225 6.21 3.60 14.50
CA LEU A 225 5.97 2.35 15.24
C LEU A 225 7.28 1.69 15.69
N ALA A 226 8.32 1.70 14.86
CA ALA A 226 9.64 1.15 15.17
C ALA A 226 10.35 1.92 16.30
N GLU A 227 10.23 3.25 16.29
CA GLU A 227 10.84 4.14 17.29
C GLU A 227 9.99 4.25 18.57
N GLY A 228 8.70 3.92 18.51
CA GLY A 228 7.76 4.14 19.61
C GLY A 228 7.25 5.57 19.70
N ALA A 229 7.36 6.33 18.60
CA ALA A 229 6.77 7.65 18.44
C ALA A 229 5.28 7.56 18.06
N ASP A 230 4.59 8.71 18.01
CA ASP A 230 3.18 8.75 17.61
C ASP A 230 3.02 8.61 16.08
N PRO A 231 2.43 7.52 15.55
CA PRO A 231 2.24 7.32 14.11
C PRO A 231 1.08 8.16 13.53
N LEU A 232 0.26 8.79 14.37
CA LEU A 232 -0.99 9.42 13.95
C LEU A 232 -0.84 10.50 12.87
N PRO A 233 0.15 11.42 12.91
CA PRO A 233 0.31 12.44 11.87
C PRO A 233 0.56 11.83 10.48
N ALA A 234 1.49 10.87 10.40
CA ALA A 234 1.79 10.17 9.16
C ALA A 234 0.63 9.28 8.68
N ALA A 235 -0.10 8.69 9.62
CA ALA A 235 -1.28 7.89 9.28
C ALA A 235 -2.42 8.75 8.73
N ARG A 236 -2.61 10.00 9.18
CA ARG A 236 -3.57 10.94 8.58
C ARG A 236 -3.24 11.22 7.12
N GLU A 237 -1.96 11.44 6.81
CA GLU A 237 -1.52 11.57 5.42
C GLU A 237 -1.75 10.30 4.61
N LEU A 238 -1.50 9.13 5.20
CA LEU A 238 -1.69 7.83 4.55
C LEU A 238 -3.16 7.58 4.21
N VAL A 239 -4.09 7.77 5.16
CA VAL A 239 -5.53 7.48 4.93
C VAL A 239 -6.22 8.51 4.03
N ALA A 240 -5.57 9.64 3.76
CA ALA A 240 -6.01 10.62 2.76
C ALA A 240 -5.71 10.15 1.32
N LEU A 241 -4.93 9.07 1.14
CA LEU A 241 -4.61 8.52 -0.18
C LEU A 241 -5.75 7.67 -0.73
N GLY A 242 -6.21 8.03 -1.93
CA GLY A 242 -7.25 7.29 -2.64
C GLY A 242 -8.59 7.28 -1.89
N HIS A 243 -9.53 6.46 -2.37
CA HIS A 243 -10.83 6.34 -1.72
C HIS A 243 -10.77 5.54 -0.41
N ALA A 244 -10.12 4.38 -0.47
CA ALA A 244 -9.91 3.46 0.66
C ALA A 244 -8.45 2.97 0.76
N SER A 245 -7.65 3.02 -0.30
CA SER A 245 -6.29 2.43 -0.34
C SER A 245 -5.38 2.80 0.83
N GLY A 246 -5.42 4.06 1.28
CA GLY A 246 -4.72 4.48 2.49
C GLY A 246 -5.09 3.69 3.75
N TRP A 247 -6.39 3.48 3.95
CA TRP A 247 -6.92 2.66 5.04
C TRP A 247 -6.57 1.18 4.88
N GLU A 248 -6.58 0.66 3.65
CA GLU A 248 -6.28 -0.76 3.38
C GLU A 248 -4.80 -1.08 3.62
N MET A 249 -3.89 -0.24 3.13
CA MET A 249 -2.45 -0.36 3.42
C MET A 249 -2.17 -0.26 4.92
N LEU A 250 -2.82 0.67 5.62
CA LEU A 250 -2.70 0.81 7.08
C LEU A 250 -3.20 -0.45 7.79
N ALA A 251 -4.34 -0.99 7.38
CA ALA A 251 -4.89 -2.21 7.97
C ALA A 251 -3.94 -3.40 7.74
N GLY A 252 -3.45 -3.57 6.51
CA GLY A 252 -2.45 -4.58 6.16
C GLY A 252 -1.20 -4.49 7.02
N LEU A 253 -0.63 -3.29 7.16
CA LEU A 253 0.55 -3.03 7.99
C LEU A 253 0.32 -3.49 9.44
N LEU A 254 -0.79 -3.04 10.04
CA LEU A 254 -1.09 -3.37 11.43
C LEU A 254 -1.36 -4.86 11.63
N ILE A 255 -2.03 -5.52 10.68
CA ILE A 255 -2.25 -6.99 10.71
C ILE A 255 -0.92 -7.72 10.63
N GLY A 256 -0.02 -7.32 9.72
CA GLY A 256 1.30 -7.95 9.58
C GLY A 256 2.16 -7.85 10.84
N LEU A 257 2.00 -6.77 11.63
CA LEU A 257 2.73 -6.57 12.88
C LEU A 257 2.06 -7.25 14.09
N ALA A 258 0.73 -7.22 14.19
CA ALA A 258 -0.01 -7.64 15.38
C ALA A 258 -0.71 -9.00 15.26
N GLY A 259 -0.86 -9.54 14.06
CA GLY A 259 -1.58 -10.78 13.78
C GLY A 259 -3.08 -10.70 14.12
N PRO A 260 -3.72 -11.80 14.55
CA PRO A 260 -5.16 -11.84 14.77
C PRO A 260 -5.61 -11.06 16.01
N ALA A 261 -4.69 -10.73 16.92
CA ALA A 261 -4.96 -9.93 18.12
C ALA A 261 -5.35 -8.47 17.82
N LEU A 262 -5.24 -8.04 16.56
CA LEU A 262 -5.72 -6.74 16.09
C LEU A 262 -7.25 -6.67 16.03
N PHE A 263 -7.92 -7.79 15.75
CA PHE A 263 -9.38 -7.79 15.61
C PHE A 263 -10.03 -7.77 16.99
N ARG A 264 -10.79 -6.71 17.26
CA ARG A 264 -11.66 -6.67 18.44
C ARG A 264 -12.70 -7.78 18.33
N ALA A 265 -13.08 -8.36 19.47
CA ALA A 265 -14.27 -9.19 19.56
C ALA A 265 -15.45 -8.40 18.99
N ARG A 266 -16.32 -9.07 18.22
CA ARG A 266 -17.51 -8.43 17.66
C ARG A 266 -18.30 -7.83 18.83
N CYS A 267 -18.65 -6.56 18.72
CA CYS A 267 -19.72 -6.03 19.55
C CYS A 267 -20.99 -6.73 19.05
N GLU A 268 -21.44 -7.77 19.76
CA GLU A 268 -22.79 -8.28 19.58
C GLU A 268 -23.72 -7.10 19.88
N ARG A 269 -24.29 -6.51 18.83
CA ARG A 269 -25.47 -5.67 19.03
C ARG A 269 -26.57 -6.62 19.45
N THR A 270 -26.83 -6.68 20.75
CA THR A 270 -28.09 -7.22 21.25
C THR A 270 -29.22 -6.51 20.50
N PRO A 271 -30.17 -7.23 19.89
CA PRO A 271 -31.30 -6.62 19.19
C PRO A 271 -32.14 -5.73 20.12
#